data_AF-A0A7J8BUM3-F1
#
_entry.id   AF-A0A7J8BUM3-F1
#
_cell.length_a   1.000
_cell.length_b   1.000
_cell.length_c   1.000
_cell.angle_alpha   90.00
_cell.angle_beta   90.00
_cell.angle_gamma   90.00
#
_symmetry.space_group_name_H-M   'P 1'
#
loop_
_entity.id
_entity.type
_entity.pdbx_description
1 polymer ?
#
loop_
_entity_poly.entity_id
_entity_poly.type
_entity_poly.pdbx_seq_one_letter_code
_entity_poly.pdbx_strand_id
1 'polypeptide(L)'
;MRPGRIDRIVYVPLPDAATRREIFNLQFHSMPISQDVDLDQLILRTDTYSGAEIIAVCREAALLALEEDIQANCIMRRHFTQALSTVTPRIPESLRRFYEDYQEKSGLHAL
;
A
#
# COMPACT_ATOMS: atom_id res chain seq x y z
N MET A 1 -15.98 -10.67 -25.70
CA MET A 1 -15.94 -9.21 -25.98
C MET A 1 -16.20 -9.00 -27.46
N ARG A 2 -17.02 -8.02 -27.86
CA ARG A 2 -17.20 -7.69 -29.28
C ARG A 2 -15.97 -6.89 -29.75
N PRO A 3 -15.32 -7.26 -30.87
CA PRO A 3 -14.27 -6.45 -31.48
C PRO A 3 -14.75 -5.01 -31.77
N GLY A 4 -13.93 -3.99 -31.50
CA GLY A 4 -14.23 -2.57 -31.74
C GLY A 4 -14.89 -1.83 -30.58
N ARG A 5 -14.68 -2.25 -29.33
CA ARG A 5 -15.20 -1.58 -28.12
C ARG A 5 -14.18 -1.58 -26.99
N ILE A 6 -13.73 -2.78 -26.60
CA ILE A 6 -12.63 -2.97 -25.65
C ILE A 6 -11.52 -3.63 -26.44
N ASP A 7 -10.60 -2.78 -26.89
CA ASP A 7 -9.54 -3.19 -27.80
C ASP A 7 -8.26 -3.59 -27.06
N ARG A 8 -8.16 -3.23 -25.76
CA ARG A 8 -7.07 -3.61 -24.85
C ARG A 8 -7.61 -3.84 -23.45
N ILE A 9 -7.09 -4.87 -22.80
CA ILE A 9 -7.26 -5.11 -21.37
C ILE A 9 -5.87 -4.95 -20.75
N VAL A 10 -5.78 -4.22 -19.65
CA VAL A 10 -4.53 -4.05 -18.90
C VAL A 10 -4.82 -4.49 -17.49
N TYR A 11 -4.03 -5.44 -16.99
CA TYR A 11 -4.09 -5.83 -15.59
C TYR A 11 -3.08 -4.99 -14.79
N VAL A 12 -3.54 -4.44 -13.68
CA VAL A 12 -2.70 -3.69 -12.73
C VAL A 12 -2.63 -4.53 -11.46
N PRO A 13 -1.49 -5.18 -11.17
CA PRO A 13 -1.33 -6.01 -9.98
C PRO A 13 -1.25 -5.16 -8.71
N LEU A 14 -1.23 -5.83 -7.55
CA LEU A 14 -0.80 -5.21 -6.30
C LEU A 14 0.63 -4.67 -6.43
N PRO A 15 0.95 -3.57 -5.73
CA PRO A 15 2.29 -2.98 -5.79
C PRO A 15 3.33 -3.97 -5.23
N ASP A 16 4.42 -4.15 -5.98
CA ASP A 16 5.58 -4.88 -5.51
C ASP A 16 6.36 -4.10 -4.44
N ALA A 17 7.40 -4.70 -3.86
CA ALA A 17 8.17 -4.08 -2.78
C ALA A 17 8.79 -2.72 -3.19
N ALA A 18 9.25 -2.60 -4.44
CA ALA A 18 9.81 -1.36 -4.98
C ALA A 18 8.73 -0.28 -5.11
N THR A 19 7.58 -0.61 -5.69
CA THR A 19 6.44 0.30 -5.81
C THR A 19 5.92 0.73 -4.44
N ARG A 20 5.83 -0.18 -3.47
CA ARG A 20 5.45 0.15 -2.09
C ARG A 20 6.44 1.11 -1.43
N ARG A 21 7.75 0.91 -1.64
CA ARG A 21 8.77 1.85 -1.17
C ARG A 21 8.53 3.25 -1.71
N GLU A 22 8.26 3.38 -3.01
CA GLU A 22 7.99 4.69 -3.61
C GLU A 22 6.71 5.33 -3.06
N ILE A 23 5.66 4.55 -2.83
CA ILE A 23 4.44 5.06 -2.19
C ILE A 23 4.74 5.59 -0.78
N PHE A 24 5.49 4.85 0.03
CA PHE A 24 5.92 5.31 1.36
C PHE A 24 6.80 6.55 1.28
N ASN A 25 7.79 6.59 0.39
CA ASN A 25 8.66 7.75 0.18
C ASN A 25 7.84 9.01 -0.16
N LEU A 26 6.85 8.89 -1.05
CA LEU A 26 5.95 9.98 -1.41
C LEU A 26 5.15 10.50 -0.20
N GLN A 27 4.63 9.60 0.64
CA GLN A 27 3.93 10.01 1.87
C GLN A 27 4.90 10.64 2.87
N PHE A 28 6.05 10.03 3.11
CA PHE A 28 7.06 10.48 4.07
C PHE A 28 7.64 11.85 3.72
N HIS A 29 7.72 12.19 2.43
CA HIS A 29 8.12 13.52 1.99
C HIS A 29 7.19 14.64 2.52
N SER A 30 5.92 14.31 2.76
CA SER A 30 4.90 15.25 3.25
C SER A 30 4.63 15.18 4.76
N MET A 31 5.33 14.31 5.48
CA MET A 31 5.04 13.97 6.88
C MET A 31 6.30 14.06 7.74
N PRO A 32 6.24 14.61 8.96
CA PRO A 32 7.39 14.59 9.85
C PRO A 32 7.56 13.19 10.44
N ILE A 33 8.48 12.39 9.90
CA ILE A 33 8.73 11.01 10.35
C ILE A 33 9.94 10.97 11.30
N SER A 34 9.80 10.25 12.40
CA SER A 34 10.88 10.02 13.37
C SER A 34 11.97 9.10 12.82
N GLN A 35 13.21 9.28 13.28
CA GLN A 35 14.35 8.43 12.91
C GLN A 35 14.20 6.98 13.38
N ASP A 36 13.30 6.70 14.33
CA ASP A 36 13.04 5.35 14.82
C ASP A 36 12.12 4.51 13.90
N VAL A 37 11.64 5.10 12.80
CA VAL A 37 10.81 4.43 11.78
C VAL A 37 11.70 3.77 10.74
N ASP A 38 11.61 2.44 10.68
CA ASP A 38 12.30 1.63 9.68
C ASP A 38 11.37 1.38 8.47
N LEU A 39 11.71 2.01 7.34
CA LEU A 39 10.96 1.88 6.10
C LEU A 39 10.98 0.45 5.53
N ASP A 40 12.08 -0.29 5.70
CA ASP A 40 12.20 -1.65 5.18
C ASP A 40 11.25 -2.59 5.92
N GLN A 41 11.08 -2.38 7.23
CA GLN A 41 10.09 -3.10 8.02
C GLN A 41 8.65 -2.80 7.59
N LEU A 42 8.33 -1.55 7.25
CA LEU A 42 7.01 -1.19 6.75
C LEU A 42 6.70 -1.85 5.40
N ILE A 43 7.68 -1.90 4.49
CA ILE A 43 7.53 -2.55 3.18
C ILE A 43 7.31 -4.06 3.33
N LEU A 44 8.02 -4.70 4.28
CA LEU A 44 7.87 -6.12 4.57
C LEU A 44 6.49 -6.45 5.13
N ARG A 45 5.96 -5.60 6.01
CA ARG A 45 4.64 -5.80 6.67
C ARG A 45 3.44 -5.48 5.78
N THR A 46 3.66 -4.96 4.58
CA THR A 46 2.60 -4.49 3.67
C THR A 46 2.59 -5.23 2.33
N ASP A 47 3.10 -6.46 2.28
CA ASP A 47 3.23 -7.29 1.06
C ASP A 47 1.94 -7.47 0.26
N THR A 48 0.82 -7.52 0.95
CA THR A 48 -0.53 -7.77 0.42
C THR A 48 -1.39 -6.50 0.33
N TYR A 49 -0.78 -5.34 0.60
CA TYR A 49 -1.50 -4.07 0.63
C TYR A 49 -1.54 -3.46 -0.77
N SER A 50 -2.70 -2.93 -1.13
CA SER A 50 -2.86 -1.98 -2.21
C SER A 50 -2.22 -0.64 -1.86
N GLY A 51 -1.99 0.20 -2.88
CA GLY A 51 -1.50 1.57 -2.64
C GLY A 51 -2.42 2.41 -1.76
N ALA A 52 -3.73 2.19 -1.85
CA ALA A 52 -4.71 2.88 -1.01
C ALA A 52 -4.57 2.52 0.48
N GLU A 53 -4.28 1.25 0.78
CA GLU A 53 -4.11 0.80 2.17
C GLU A 53 -2.79 1.29 2.75
N ILE A 54 -1.71 1.36 1.97
CA ILE A 54 -0.45 1.97 2.41
C ILE A 54 -0.65 3.44 2.78
N ILE A 55 -1.37 4.19 1.94
CA ILE A 55 -1.73 5.59 2.23
C ILE A 55 -2.61 5.67 3.48
N ALA A 56 -3.55 4.74 3.65
CA ALA A 56 -4.40 4.67 4.84
C ALA A 56 -3.57 4.41 6.12
N VAL A 57 -2.58 3.51 6.08
CA VAL A 57 -1.64 3.28 7.19
C VAL A 57 -0.91 4.56 7.57
N CYS A 58 -0.43 5.33 6.59
CA CYS A 58 0.28 6.59 6.85
C CYS A 58 -0.64 7.62 7.51
N ARG A 59 -1.87 7.76 7.02
CA ARG A 59 -2.88 8.68 7.59
C ARG A 59 -3.27 8.28 9.01
N GLU A 60 -3.52 7.00 9.24
CA GLU A 60 -3.84 6.46 10.55
C GLU A 60 -2.69 6.69 11.53
N ALA A 61 -1.44 6.44 11.13
CA ALA A 61 -0.28 6.71 11.96
C ALA A 61 -0.14 8.21 12.32
N ALA A 62 -0.50 9.11 11.40
CA ALA A 62 -0.52 10.55 11.68
C ALA A 62 -1.62 10.93 12.68
N LEU A 63 -2.82 10.36 12.53
CA LEU A 63 -3.92 10.58 13.47
C LEU A 63 -3.58 10.07 14.87
N LEU A 64 -3.02 8.86 14.97
CA LEU A 64 -2.57 8.28 16.22
C LEU A 64 -1.50 9.14 16.91
N ALA A 65 -0.59 9.77 16.15
CA ALA A 65 0.37 10.71 16.70
C ALA A 65 -0.30 11.94 17.33
N LEU A 66 -1.31 12.50 16.64
CA LEU A 66 -2.07 13.66 17.10
C LEU A 66 -3.00 13.34 18.28
N GLU A 67 -3.56 12.14 18.31
CA GLU A 67 -4.37 11.64 19.43
C GLU A 67 -3.52 11.41 20.68
N GLU A 68 -2.27 10.95 20.51
CA GLU A 68 -1.31 10.79 21.61
C GLU A 68 -0.86 12.15 22.17
N ASP A 69 -0.50 13.09 21.29
CA ASP A 69 -0.11 14.45 21.65
C ASP A 69 -0.44 15.43 20.52
N ILE A 70 -1.29 16.42 20.80
CA ILE A 70 -1.66 17.46 19.82
C ILE A 70 -0.47 18.36 19.44
N GLN A 71 0.60 18.36 20.24
CA GLN A 71 1.86 19.06 19.97
C GLN A 71 2.95 18.11 19.40
N ALA A 72 2.58 16.90 18.97
CA ALA A 72 3.51 15.95 18.39
C ALA A 72 4.24 16.55 17.18
N ASN A 73 5.57 16.58 17.25
CA ASN A 73 6.41 17.11 16.18
C ASN A 73 6.77 16.07 15.10
N CYS A 74 6.53 14.77 15.37
CA CYS A 74 6.83 13.70 14.43
C CYS A 74 6.00 12.43 14.69
N ILE A 75 5.91 11.59 13.66
CA ILE A 75 5.23 10.30 13.67
C ILE A 75 6.28 9.22 13.93
N MET A 76 6.08 8.47 15.01
CA MET A 76 7.03 7.47 15.51
C MET A 76 6.60 6.05 15.12
N ARG A 77 7.54 5.10 15.22
CA ARG A 77 7.31 3.69 14.87
C ARG A 77 6.12 3.05 15.59
N ARG A 78 5.82 3.48 16.82
CA ARG A 78 4.65 2.97 17.57
C ARG A 78 3.33 3.30 16.88
N HIS A 79 3.21 4.50 16.30
CA HIS A 79 1.99 4.91 15.59
C HIS A 79 1.79 4.06 14.33
N PHE A 80 2.87 3.78 13.58
CA PHE A 80 2.80 2.86 12.44
C PHE A 80 2.47 1.42 12.86
N THR A 81 3.04 0.96 13.97
CA THR A 81 2.74 -0.38 14.51
C THR A 81 1.25 -0.54 14.79
N GLN A 82 0.64 0.46 15.42
CA GLN A 82 -0.78 0.48 15.73
C GLN A 82 -1.63 0.68 14.46
N ALA A 83 -1.24 1.58 13.56
CA ALA A 83 -1.93 1.78 12.28
C ALA A 83 -2.00 0.49 11.44
N LEU A 84 -0.93 -0.31 11.40
CA LEU A 84 -0.89 -1.61 10.72
C LEU A 84 -1.77 -2.67 11.39
N SER A 85 -2.19 -2.48 12.64
CA SER A 85 -3.18 -3.36 13.28
C SER A 85 -4.62 -2.94 12.97
N THR A 86 -4.85 -1.67 12.66
CA THR A 86 -6.16 -1.11 12.32
C THR A 86 -6.49 -1.26 10.84
N VAL A 87 -5.51 -0.98 9.97
CA VAL A 87 -5.68 -1.01 8.52
C VAL A 87 -5.37 -2.41 8.00
N THR A 88 -6.40 -3.16 7.60
CA THR A 88 -6.25 -4.51 7.05
C THR A 88 -6.27 -4.52 5.52
N PRO A 89 -5.50 -5.40 4.86
CA PRO A 89 -5.58 -5.59 3.43
C PRO A 89 -6.95 -6.17 3.05
N ARG A 90 -7.59 -5.57 2.04
CA ARG A 90 -8.97 -5.84 1.63
C ARG A 90 -9.07 -6.70 0.39
N ILE A 91 -7.96 -6.94 -0.31
CA ILE A 91 -7.93 -7.76 -1.52
C ILE A 91 -7.75 -9.23 -1.11
N PRO A 92 -8.77 -10.09 -1.31
CA PRO A 92 -8.67 -11.49 -0.96
C PRO A 92 -7.65 -12.20 -1.84
N GLU A 93 -6.93 -13.16 -1.25
CA GLU A 93 -5.97 -14.01 -1.95
C GLU A 93 -6.59 -14.73 -3.17
N SER A 94 -7.85 -15.15 -3.07
CA SER A 94 -8.56 -15.81 -4.17
C SER A 94 -8.75 -14.89 -5.39
N LEU A 95 -9.01 -13.60 -5.16
CA LEU A 95 -9.18 -12.62 -6.21
C LEU A 95 -7.85 -12.33 -6.90
N ARG A 96 -6.77 -12.24 -6.11
CA ARG A 96 -5.40 -12.07 -6.62
C ARG A 96 -5.00 -13.21 -7.54
N ARG A 97 -5.15 -14.46 -7.07
CA ARG A 97 -4.86 -15.67 -7.86
C ARG A 97 -5.69 -15.75 -9.13
N PHE A 98 -6.98 -15.40 -9.06
CA PHE A 98 -7.84 -15.41 -10.23
C PHE A 98 -7.30 -14.50 -11.35
N TYR A 99 -6.82 -13.30 -11.01
CA TYR A 99 -6.29 -12.37 -12.01
C TYR A 99 -4.88 -12.73 -12.49
N GLU A 100 -4.03 -13.29 -11.63
CA GLU A 100 -2.72 -13.84 -12.01
C GLU A 100 -2.88 -14.97 -13.04
N ASP A 101 -3.73 -15.95 -12.72
CA ASP A 101 -4.11 -17.04 -13.64
C ASP A 101 -4.70 -16.50 -14.95
N TYR A 102 -5.56 -15.47 -14.86
CA TYR A 102 -6.18 -14.88 -16.03
C TYR A 102 -5.13 -14.22 -16.91
N GLN A 103 -4.19 -13.47 -16.33
CA GLN A 103 -3.09 -12.82 -17.06
C GLN A 103 -2.23 -13.84 -17.82
N GLU A 104 -1.84 -14.94 -17.16
CA GLU A 104 -1.05 -16.02 -17.78
C GLU A 104 -1.80 -16.66 -18.97
N LYS A 105 -3.08 -16.98 -18.79
CA LYS A 105 -3.89 -17.69 -19.81
C LYS A 105 -4.32 -16.81 -20.98
N SER A 106 -4.46 -15.50 -20.77
CA SER A 106 -4.99 -14.56 -21.77
C SER A 106 -3.91 -13.80 -22.55
N GLY A 107 -2.64 -13.94 -22.18
CA GLY A 107 -1.53 -13.25 -22.84
C GLY A 107 -1.57 -11.73 -22.66
N LEU A 108 -2.24 -11.24 -21.61
CA LEU A 108 -2.33 -9.82 -21.32
C LEU A 108 -0.99 -9.28 -20.82
N HIS A 109 -0.52 -8.20 -21.43
CA HIS A 109 0.68 -7.50 -20.97
C HIS A 109 0.38 -6.75 -19.67
N ALA A 110 1.19 -6.98 -18.64
CA ALA A 110 1.25 -6.12 -17.46
C ALA A 110 2.11 -4.88 -17.77
N LEU A 111 1.83 -3.79 -17.05
CA LEU A 111 2.65 -2.59 -17.00
C LEU A 111 3.74 -2.73 -15.95
#